data_AF-A0A9W4PSN2-F1
#
_entry.id   AF-A0A9W4PSN2-F1
#
_cell.length_a   1.000
_cell.length_b   1.000
_cell.length_c   1.000
_cell.angle_alpha   90.00
_cell.angle_beta   90.00
_cell.angle_gamma   90.00
#
_symmetry.space_group_name_H-M   'P 1'
#
loop_
_entity.id
_entity.type
_entity.pdbx_description
1 polymer ?
#
loop_
_entity_poly.entity_id
_entity_poly.type
_entity_poly.pdbx_seq_one_letter_code
_entity_poly.pdbx_strand_id
1 'polypeptide(L)'
;MLDYKQSRAIAVHVLGLMARDKEALTRFFNVTGASPETISACAQSPGFFEAVLDFSVADAAFLKHIEVQLRLPASAIDSARACFKAESEADTRVVSISGWADRQDPPRKSRKAALPSLPPRALYARA
;
A
#
# COMPACT_ATOMS: atom_id res chain seq x y z
N MET A 1 25.86 -3.83 -0.27
CA MET A 1 24.67 -3.91 0.61
C MET A 1 23.87 -2.63 0.37
N LEU A 2 22.61 -2.73 -0.07
CA LEU A 2 21.77 -1.54 -0.31
C LEU A 2 21.34 -0.94 1.04
N ASP A 3 21.31 0.39 1.13
CA ASP A 3 20.80 1.09 2.31
C ASP A 3 19.26 1.04 2.36
N TYR A 4 18.65 1.10 3.55
CA TYR A 4 17.20 1.05 3.75
C TYR A 4 16.47 2.11 2.92
N LYS A 5 17.02 3.34 2.85
CA LYS A 5 16.45 4.42 2.04
C LYS A 5 16.44 4.09 0.54
N GLN A 6 17.49 3.44 0.06
CA GLN A 6 17.59 3.03 -1.36
C GLN A 6 16.62 1.89 -1.66
N SER A 7 16.57 0.87 -0.80
CA SER A 7 15.62 -0.24 -0.91
C SER A 7 14.18 0.28 -0.89
N ARG A 8 13.86 1.26 -0.04
CA ARG A 8 12.54 1.90 0.03
C ARG A 8 12.20 2.69 -1.22
N ALA A 9 13.16 3.42 -1.80
CA ALA A 9 12.94 4.12 -3.05
C ALA A 9 12.58 3.14 -4.17
N ILE A 10 13.31 2.01 -4.29
CA ILE A 10 13.04 0.96 -5.29
C ILE A 10 11.61 0.41 -5.11
N ALA A 11 11.24 0.04 -3.88
CA ALA A 11 9.90 -0.50 -3.61
C ALA A 11 8.78 0.49 -3.94
N VAL A 12 8.96 1.78 -3.64
CA VAL A 12 8.00 2.84 -4.00
C VAL A 12 7.89 3.00 -5.51
N HIS A 13 9.01 2.94 -6.24
CA HIS A 13 8.98 3.00 -7.71
C HIS A 13 8.27 1.81 -8.33
N VAL A 14 8.51 0.59 -7.83
CA VAL A 14 7.80 -0.63 -8.26
C VAL A 14 6.30 -0.52 -7.98
N LEU A 15 5.92 -0.05 -6.78
CA LEU A 15 4.52 0.20 -6.45
C LEU A 15 3.88 1.25 -7.36
N GLY A 16 4.63 2.30 -7.73
CA GLY A 16 4.18 3.31 -8.68
C GLY A 16 3.93 2.74 -10.08
N LEU A 17 4.73 1.79 -10.55
CA LEU A 17 4.48 1.06 -11.80
C LEU A 17 3.25 0.17 -11.68
N MET A 18 3.11 -0.54 -10.56
CA MET A 18 1.94 -1.36 -10.28
C MET A 18 0.65 -0.50 -10.25
N ALA A 19 0.70 0.71 -9.69
CA ALA A 19 -0.44 1.62 -9.67
C ALA A 19 -0.84 2.16 -11.05
N ARG A 20 0.05 2.10 -12.05
CA ARG A 20 -0.29 2.43 -13.45
C ARG A 20 -1.01 1.28 -14.15
N ASP A 21 -0.81 0.05 -13.69
CA ASP A 21 -1.49 -1.15 -14.20
C ASP A 21 -2.59 -1.59 -13.21
N LYS A 22 -3.84 -1.23 -13.52
CA LYS A 22 -4.98 -1.57 -12.68
C LYS A 22 -5.14 -3.08 -12.46
N GLU A 23 -4.76 -3.92 -13.41
CA GLU A 23 -4.87 -5.38 -13.26
C GLU A 23 -3.82 -5.91 -12.30
N ALA A 24 -2.58 -5.43 -12.40
CA ALA A 24 -1.50 -5.79 -11.48
C ALA A 24 -1.83 -5.35 -10.06
N LEU A 25 -2.31 -4.10 -9.89
CA LEU A 25 -2.73 -3.57 -8.59
C LEU A 25 -3.88 -4.39 -7.98
N THR A 26 -4.89 -4.72 -8.79
CA THR A 26 -6.04 -5.53 -8.31
C THR A 26 -5.61 -6.93 -7.91
N ARG A 27 -4.72 -7.57 -8.68
CA ARG A 27 -4.15 -8.88 -8.33
C ARG A 27 -3.37 -8.82 -7.02
N PHE A 28 -2.54 -7.79 -6.83
CA PHE A 28 -1.80 -7.58 -5.59
C PHE A 28 -2.74 -7.45 -4.38
N PHE A 29 -3.80 -6.65 -4.48
CA PHE A 29 -4.80 -6.52 -3.40
C PHE A 29 -5.52 -7.84 -3.11
N ASN A 30 -5.86 -8.61 -4.13
CA ASN A 30 -6.51 -9.90 -3.94
C ASN A 30 -5.60 -10.93 -3.24
N VAL A 31 -4.30 -10.92 -3.55
CA VAL A 31 -3.32 -11.85 -2.95
C VAL A 31 -2.94 -11.42 -1.54
N THR A 32 -2.77 -10.11 -1.30
CA THR A 32 -2.32 -9.57 -0.01
C THR A 32 -3.44 -9.24 0.97
N GLY A 33 -4.69 -9.22 0.51
CA GLY A 33 -5.83 -8.75 1.29
C GLY A 33 -5.81 -7.26 1.61
N ALA A 34 -4.89 -6.49 1.03
CA ALA A 34 -4.80 -5.05 1.20
C ALA A 34 -5.89 -4.33 0.40
N SER A 35 -6.32 -3.16 0.88
CA SER A 35 -7.31 -2.30 0.23
C SER A 35 -6.79 -0.88 0.09
N PRO A 36 -7.31 -0.07 -0.86
CA PRO A 36 -6.90 1.33 -1.02
C PRO A 36 -6.94 2.17 0.27
N GLU A 37 -7.88 1.83 1.15
CA GLU A 37 -8.07 2.50 2.45
C GLU A 37 -7.02 2.09 3.49
N THR A 38 -6.48 0.87 3.39
CA THR A 38 -5.51 0.31 4.33
C THR A 38 -4.05 0.43 3.85
N ILE A 39 -3.81 0.64 2.55
CA ILE A 39 -2.46 0.78 1.98
C ILE A 39 -1.63 1.83 2.70
N SER A 40 -2.20 2.98 3.06
CA SER A 40 -1.47 4.06 3.73
C SER A 40 -1.00 3.66 5.14
N ALA A 41 -1.76 2.81 5.84
CA ALA A 41 -1.34 2.21 7.10
C ALA A 41 -0.33 1.08 6.87
N CYS A 42 -0.55 0.22 5.88
CA CYS A 42 0.35 -0.87 5.53
C CYS A 42 1.73 -0.36 5.09
N ALA A 43 1.79 0.76 4.36
CA ALA A 43 3.03 1.40 3.90
C ALA A 43 3.92 1.94 5.03
N GLN A 44 3.44 1.93 6.28
CA GLN A 44 4.27 2.21 7.46
C GLN A 44 5.09 1.00 7.91
N SER A 45 4.71 -0.22 7.49
CA SER A 45 5.41 -1.44 7.86
C SER A 45 6.44 -1.83 6.79
N PRO A 46 7.68 -2.20 7.17
CA PRO A 46 8.68 -2.71 6.24
C PRO A 46 8.22 -3.99 5.51
N GLY A 47 7.38 -4.82 6.15
CA GLY A 47 6.82 -6.03 5.55
C GLY A 47 5.89 -5.76 4.36
N PHE A 48 5.30 -4.56 4.26
CA PHE A 48 4.52 -4.19 3.07
C PHE A 48 5.41 -4.05 1.83
N PHE A 49 6.58 -3.41 1.97
CA PHE A 49 7.53 -3.27 0.87
C PHE A 49 8.13 -4.62 0.46
N GLU A 50 8.34 -5.53 1.42
CA GLU A 50 8.71 -6.91 1.13
C GLU A 50 7.66 -7.60 0.25
N ALA A 51 6.37 -7.56 0.64
CA ALA A 51 5.30 -8.20 -0.13
C ALA A 51 5.13 -7.61 -1.55
N VAL A 52 5.32 -6.30 -1.72
CA VAL A 52 5.30 -5.65 -3.04
C VAL A 52 6.43 -6.18 -3.93
N LEU A 53 7.65 -6.25 -3.38
CA LEU A 53 8.79 -6.76 -4.13
C LEU A 53 8.66 -8.26 -4.40
N ASP A 54 8.15 -9.04 -3.44
CA ASP A 54 7.94 -10.47 -3.59
C ASP A 54 6.92 -10.79 -4.69
N PHE A 55 5.78 -10.07 -4.71
CA PHE A 55 4.80 -10.17 -5.79
C PHE A 55 5.41 -9.82 -7.15
N SER A 56 6.29 -8.82 -7.19
CA SER A 56 6.92 -8.40 -8.44
C SER A 56 7.89 -9.44 -9.02
N VAL A 57 8.55 -10.21 -8.15
CA VAL A 57 9.46 -11.30 -8.55
C VAL A 57 8.67 -12.58 -8.89
N ALA A 58 7.50 -12.79 -8.27
CA ALA A 58 6.64 -13.92 -8.55
C ALA A 58 6.04 -13.89 -9.98
N ASP A 59 5.79 -12.70 -10.54
CA ASP A 59 5.32 -12.52 -11.92
C ASP A 59 6.48 -12.14 -12.84
N ALA A 60 7.01 -13.12 -13.60
CA ALA A 60 8.13 -12.92 -14.51
C ALA A 60 7.85 -11.89 -15.63
N ALA A 61 6.58 -11.70 -16.04
CA ALA A 61 6.22 -10.70 -17.05
C ALA A 61 6.25 -9.29 -16.44
N PHE A 62 5.75 -9.14 -15.22
CA PHE A 62 5.82 -7.87 -14.49
C PHE A 62 7.27 -7.52 -14.13
N LEU A 63 8.08 -8.50 -13.72
CA LEU A 63 9.51 -8.29 -13.45
C LEU A 63 10.25 -7.71 -14.66
N LYS A 64 10.09 -8.30 -15.84
CA LYS A 64 10.67 -7.76 -17.09
C LYS A 64 10.19 -6.35 -17.40
N HIS A 65 8.91 -6.06 -17.13
CA HIS A 65 8.38 -4.72 -17.31
C HIS A 65 9.07 -3.70 -16.40
N ILE A 66 9.29 -4.06 -15.13
CA ILE A 66 10.03 -3.23 -14.17
C ILE A 66 11.46 -3.02 -14.63
N GLU A 67 12.15 -4.06 -15.07
CA GLU A 67 13.55 -3.95 -15.55
C GLU A 67 13.66 -2.93 -16.69
N VAL A 68 12.72 -2.97 -17.64
CA VAL A 68 12.68 -2.02 -18.76
C VAL A 68 12.33 -0.60 -18.30
N GLN A 69 11.35 -0.44 -17.42
CA GLN A 69 10.85 0.87 -16.98
C GLN A 69 11.80 1.58 -16.02
N LEU A 70 12.34 0.87 -15.02
CA LEU A 70 13.22 1.42 -13.99
C LEU A 70 14.70 1.31 -14.36
N ARG A 71 15.05 0.56 -15.41
CA ARG A 71 16.45 0.23 -15.76
C ARG A 71 17.22 -0.39 -14.58
N LEU A 72 16.52 -1.18 -13.78
CA LEU A 72 17.09 -1.89 -12.64
C LEU A 72 17.13 -3.39 -12.96
N PRO A 73 18.26 -4.08 -12.75
CA PRO A 73 18.32 -5.53 -12.91
C PRO A 73 17.54 -6.23 -11.79
N ALA A 74 17.00 -7.42 -12.07
CA ALA A 74 16.34 -8.26 -11.05
C ALA A 74 17.18 -8.46 -9.78
N SER A 75 18.51 -8.52 -9.89
CA SER A 75 19.42 -8.64 -8.74
C SER A 75 19.34 -7.47 -7.75
N ALA A 76 19.01 -6.26 -8.22
CA ALA A 76 18.80 -5.10 -7.35
C ALA A 76 17.47 -5.22 -6.58
N ILE A 77 16.44 -5.76 -7.22
CA ILE A 77 15.12 -6.02 -6.63
C ILE A 77 15.24 -7.10 -5.55
N ASP A 78 15.97 -8.18 -5.83
CA ASP A 78 16.26 -9.24 -4.86
C ASP A 78 17.05 -8.72 -3.66
N SER A 79 18.04 -7.84 -3.90
CA SER A 79 18.82 -7.24 -2.82
C SER A 79 17.97 -6.32 -1.93
N ALA A 80 17.06 -5.55 -2.53
CA ALA A 80 16.10 -4.73 -1.78
C ALA A 80 15.14 -5.60 -0.97
N ARG A 81 14.64 -6.71 -1.53
CA ARG A 81 13.80 -7.68 -0.82
C ARG A 81 14.51 -8.29 0.37
N ALA A 82 15.77 -8.70 0.21
CA ALA A 82 16.58 -9.25 1.31
C ALA A 82 16.79 -8.23 2.45
N CYS A 83 16.95 -6.94 2.12
CA CYS A 83 17.05 -5.87 3.10
C CYS A 83 15.75 -5.72 3.91
N PHE A 84 14.58 -5.78 3.25
CA PHE A 84 13.29 -5.68 3.93
C PHE A 84 12.93 -6.92 4.72
N LYS A 85 13.30 -8.11 4.24
CA LYS A 85 13.07 -9.36 4.94
C LYS A 85 13.81 -9.40 6.28
N ALA A 86 15.07 -8.94 6.29
CA ALA A 86 15.84 -8.83 7.52
C ALA A 86 15.20 -7.84 8.52
N GLU A 87 14.63 -6.74 8.02
CA GLU A 87 13.95 -5.74 8.85
C GLU A 87 12.55 -6.20 9.30
N SER A 88 11.83 -6.96 8.46
CA SER A 88 10.51 -7.50 8.78
C SER A 88 10.63 -8.59 9.83
N GLU A 89 11.60 -9.50 9.71
CA GLU A 89 11.89 -10.52 10.75
C GLU A 89 12.27 -9.89 12.10
N ALA A 90 12.91 -8.71 12.09
CA ALA A 90 13.25 -7.97 13.30
C ALA A 90 12.03 -7.26 13.94
N ASP A 91 11.07 -6.80 13.15
CA ASP A 91 9.81 -6.24 13.64
C ASP A 91 8.85 -7.39 14.00
N THR A 92 8.96 -7.94 15.22
CA THR A 92 8.12 -9.04 15.77
C THR A 92 6.60 -8.75 15.73
N ARG A 93 6.20 -7.58 15.25
CA ARG A 93 4.83 -7.26 14.81
C ARG A 93 4.44 -7.90 13.48
N VAL A 94 5.28 -8.75 12.87
CA VAL A 94 5.01 -9.42 11.58
C VAL A 94 3.62 -10.03 11.60
N VAL A 95 2.73 -9.29 10.97
CA VAL A 95 1.39 -9.69 10.66
C VAL A 95 1.57 -10.66 9.52
N SER A 96 1.28 -11.94 9.78
CA SER A 96 1.09 -12.92 8.73
C SER A 96 0.29 -12.26 7.61
N ILE A 97 0.66 -12.44 6.35
CA ILE A 97 0.04 -11.84 5.15
C ILE A 97 -1.51 -11.94 5.18
N SER A 98 -2.04 -12.90 5.94
CA SER A 98 -3.46 -13.13 6.26
C SER A 98 -4.10 -12.17 7.28
N GLY A 99 -3.33 -11.43 8.06
CA GLY A 99 -3.78 -10.62 9.21
C GLY A 99 -3.93 -9.11 8.91
N TRP A 100 -3.52 -8.63 7.74
CA TRP A 100 -3.80 -7.23 7.32
C TRP A 100 -5.30 -6.98 7.13
N ALA A 101 -6.05 -8.02 6.76
CA ALA A 101 -7.50 -7.97 6.62
C ALA A 101 -8.25 -7.91 7.97
N ASP A 102 -7.69 -8.49 9.05
CA ASP A 102 -8.27 -8.49 10.40
C ASP A 102 -8.08 -7.15 11.13
N ARG A 103 -7.07 -6.38 10.74
CA ARG A 103 -6.77 -5.05 11.29
C ARG A 103 -7.65 -3.97 10.65
N GLN A 104 -8.94 -4.26 10.45
CA GLN A 104 -9.94 -3.27 10.07
C GLN A 104 -9.93 -2.14 11.11
N ASP A 105 -9.27 -1.03 10.80
CA ASP A 105 -9.76 0.26 11.26
C ASP A 105 -11.20 0.34 10.75
N PRO A 106 -12.20 0.57 11.61
CA PRO A 106 -13.59 0.60 11.14
C PRO A 106 -13.66 1.58 9.98
N PRO A 107 -14.39 1.24 8.89
CA PRO A 107 -14.55 2.17 7.78
C PRO A 107 -14.96 3.51 8.41
N ARG A 108 -14.26 4.59 8.06
CA ARG A 108 -14.73 5.94 8.38
C ARG A 108 -16.07 6.08 7.69
N LYS A 109 -17.12 5.57 8.35
CA LYS A 109 -18.51 5.66 7.94
C LYS A 109 -18.71 7.12 7.66
N SER A 110 -19.02 7.38 6.41
CA SER A 110 -19.74 8.53 5.92
C SER A 110 -19.98 9.55 7.03
N ARG A 111 -19.18 10.62 7.08
CA ARG A 111 -19.71 11.88 7.61
C ARG A 111 -20.76 12.37 6.61
N LYS A 112 -21.89 11.66 6.51
CA LYS A 112 -23.20 12.29 6.51
C LYS A 112 -23.29 12.90 7.92
N ALA A 113 -22.59 14.01 8.12
CA ALA A 113 -22.93 14.90 9.20
C ALA A 113 -24.36 15.30 8.89
N ALA A 114 -25.28 14.84 9.73
CA ALA A 114 -26.59 15.41 9.85
C ALA A 114 -26.40 16.92 9.91
N LEU A 115 -26.81 17.64 8.86
CA LEU A 115 -27.19 19.03 9.05
C LEU A 115 -28.24 18.98 10.16
N PRO A 116 -28.10 19.76 11.25
CA PRO A 116 -29.23 19.97 12.12
C PRO A 116 -30.36 20.51 11.24
N SER A 117 -31.50 19.83 11.28
CA SER A 117 -32.74 20.26 10.63
C SER A 117 -32.96 21.74 10.97
N LEU A 118 -32.81 22.61 9.97
CA LEU A 118 -33.20 24.01 10.10
C LEU A 118 -34.70 24.02 10.47
N PRO A 119 -35.10 24.65 11.59
CA PRO A 119 -36.51 24.82 11.88
C PRO A 119 -37.15 25.68 10.77
N PRO A 120 -38.39 25.36 10.35
CA PRO A 120 -39.11 26.19 9.40
C PRO A 120 -39.62 27.45 10.11
N ARG A 121 -39.33 28.61 9.51
CA ARG A 121 -39.96 29.93 9.72
C ARG A 121 -39.64 30.70 11.02
N ALA A 122 -38.89 31.78 10.83
CA ALA A 122 -39.20 33.13 11.31
C ALA A 122 -38.45 34.08 10.35
N LEU A 123 -39.06 34.73 9.34
CA LEU A 123 -39.97 35.88 9.43
C LEU A 123 -39.69 36.80 10.63
N TYR A 124 -39.77 38.10 10.37
CA TYR A 124 -39.39 39.26 11.21
C TYR A 124 -37.91 39.66 11.02
N ALA A 125 -37.55 40.59 10.12
CA ALA A 125 -38.06 41.95 9.94
C ALA A 125 -38.13 42.74 11.26
N ARG A 126 -37.13 43.59 11.49
CA ARG A 126 -37.10 44.79 12.37
C ARG A 126 -35.66 45.32 12.37
N ALA A 127 -35.36 46.61 12.32
CA ALA A 127 -36.08 47.84 12.00
C ALA A 127 -34.99 48.87 11.69
#